data_AF-R4YX48-F1
#
_entry.id   AF-R4YX48-F1
#
_cell.length_a   1.000
_cell.length_b   1.000
_cell.length_c   1.000
_cell.angle_alpha   90.00
_cell.angle_beta   90.00
_cell.angle_gamma   90.00
#
_symmetry.space_group_name_H-M   'P 1'
#
loop_
_entity.id
_entity.type
_entity.pdbx_description
1 polymer ?
#
loop_
_entity_poly.entity_id
_entity_poly.type
_entity_poly.pdbx_seq_one_letter_code
_entity_poly.pdbx_strand_id
1 'polypeptide(L)'
;MTNLPTLPDGLELARTTKVFDNETAPTGLLKAHQVAEAVWGRLVVHTGSVGFVFEDMPDDTILVGAGDHVVIPPQRHHHVVLGEPATFVVEFYKAPAGDVVDASRPTTTLSTGLLGSSGSVDPDPA
;
A
#
# COMPACT_ATOMS: atom_id res chain seq x y z
N MET A 1 24.70 10.83 -3.64
CA MET A 1 23.43 10.67 -4.37
C MET A 1 22.56 9.75 -3.55
N THR A 2 21.59 10.28 -2.81
CA THR A 2 20.67 9.47 -2.00
C THR A 2 19.70 8.76 -2.95
N ASN A 3 19.67 7.43 -2.91
CA ASN A 3 18.73 6.65 -3.72
C ASN A 3 17.35 6.74 -3.08
N LEU A 4 16.46 7.53 -3.66
CA LEU A 4 15.11 7.73 -3.13
C LEU A 4 14.20 6.54 -3.49
N PRO A 5 13.30 6.13 -2.58
CA PRO A 5 12.29 5.14 -2.89
C PRO A 5 11.42 5.57 -4.06
N THR A 6 11.01 4.60 -4.89
CA THR A 6 10.00 4.79 -5.93
C THR A 6 8.73 4.05 -5.52
N LEU A 7 7.56 4.59 -5.86
CA LEU A 7 6.29 3.94 -5.57
C LEU A 7 6.18 2.66 -6.41
N PRO A 8 5.92 1.49 -5.81
CA PRO A 8 5.73 0.26 -6.58
C PRO A 8 4.54 0.34 -7.54
N ASP A 9 4.68 -0.30 -8.70
CA ASP A 9 3.58 -0.45 -9.66
C ASP A 9 2.44 -1.30 -9.08
N GLY A 10 1.23 -1.06 -9.56
CA GLY A 10 0.04 -1.84 -9.20
C GLY A 10 -0.57 -1.53 -7.83
N LEU A 11 -0.06 -0.52 -7.12
CA LEU A 11 -0.72 -0.01 -5.91
C LEU A 11 -1.88 0.94 -6.27
N GLU A 12 -2.93 0.92 -5.46
CA GLU A 12 -4.11 1.78 -5.57
C GLU A 12 -4.11 2.85 -4.48
N LEU A 13 -4.52 4.08 -4.85
CA LEU A 13 -4.71 5.16 -3.89
C LEU A 13 -5.90 4.84 -2.99
N ALA A 14 -5.63 4.58 -1.72
CA ALA A 14 -6.66 4.29 -0.73
C ALA A 14 -7.25 5.56 -0.10
N ARG A 15 -6.42 6.58 0.12
CA ARG A 15 -6.82 7.84 0.75
C ARG A 15 -5.81 8.96 0.50
N THR A 16 -6.30 10.19 0.44
CA THR A 16 -5.51 11.41 0.57
C THR A 16 -5.91 12.15 1.86
N THR A 17 -4.96 12.81 2.52
CA THR A 17 -5.29 13.73 3.63
C THR A 17 -6.03 14.97 3.12
N LYS A 18 -6.54 15.80 4.04
CA LYS A 18 -6.76 17.21 3.71
C LYS A 18 -5.43 17.89 3.36
N VAL A 19 -5.48 19.04 2.71
CA VAL A 19 -4.30 19.89 2.55
C VAL A 19 -3.85 20.36 3.93
N PHE A 20 -2.55 20.25 4.17
CA PHE A 20 -1.87 20.81 5.32
C PHE A 20 -1.02 22.00 4.90
N ASP A 21 -0.81 22.91 5.85
CA ASP A 21 0.13 24.01 5.81
C ASP A 21 0.90 24.08 7.14
N ASN A 22 1.74 25.10 7.30
CA ASN A 22 2.58 25.30 8.50
C ASN A 22 1.76 25.45 9.80
N GLU A 23 0.47 25.78 9.73
CA GLU A 23 -0.40 25.99 10.89
C GLU A 23 -1.30 24.78 11.19
N THR A 24 -1.73 24.08 10.14
CA THR A 24 -2.73 23.01 10.18
C THR A 24 -2.14 21.60 10.14
N ALA A 25 -0.84 21.48 9.84
CA ALA A 25 -0.12 20.22 9.89
C ALA A 25 -0.18 19.62 11.30
N PRO A 26 -0.62 18.35 11.46
CA PRO A 26 -0.59 17.68 12.75
C PRO A 26 0.83 17.61 13.30
N THR A 27 1.01 17.95 14.58
CA THR A 27 2.33 17.93 15.25
C THR A 27 3.00 16.57 15.24
N GLY A 28 2.23 15.49 15.06
CA GLY A 28 2.77 14.14 14.87
C GLY A 28 3.61 13.99 13.59
N LEU A 29 3.34 14.76 12.54
CA LEU A 29 4.14 14.72 11.31
C LEU A 29 5.55 15.32 11.52
N LEU A 30 5.70 16.22 12.49
CA LEU A 30 6.95 16.89 12.84
C LEU A 30 7.88 16.03 13.73
N LYS A 31 7.46 14.80 14.04
CA LYS A 31 8.18 13.85 14.88
C LYS A 31 8.36 12.55 14.12
N ALA A 32 9.34 11.75 14.52
CA ALA A 32 9.54 10.41 13.99
C ALA A 32 8.25 9.60 14.09
N HIS A 33 7.74 9.17 12.94
CA HIS A 33 6.56 8.32 12.81
C HIS A 33 6.69 7.44 11.57
N GLN A 34 5.75 6.52 11.38
CA GLN A 34 5.74 5.60 10.26
C GLN A 34 4.33 5.35 9.75
N VAL A 35 4.23 4.94 8.48
CA VAL A 35 3.00 4.37 7.93
C VAL A 35 2.93 2.87 8.25
N ALA A 36 1.74 2.28 8.14
CA ALA A 36 1.53 0.86 8.45
C ALA A 36 2.25 -0.09 7.48
N GLU A 37 2.44 -1.36 7.88
CA GLU A 37 3.18 -2.41 7.16
C GLU A 37 2.75 -2.64 5.70
N ALA A 38 1.46 -2.50 5.41
CA ALA A 38 0.91 -2.69 4.06
C ALA A 38 0.60 -1.36 3.35
N VAL A 39 1.15 -0.25 3.83
CA VAL A 39 0.85 1.10 3.32
C VAL A 39 2.12 1.77 2.81
N TRP A 40 2.05 2.27 1.58
CA TRP A 40 3.01 3.22 1.04
C TRP A 40 2.46 4.63 1.19
N GLY A 41 3.29 5.57 1.63
CA GLY A 41 2.95 6.99 1.62
C GLY A 41 3.58 7.70 0.42
N ARG A 42 2.95 8.79 -0.02
CA ARG A 42 3.56 9.76 -0.94
C ARG A 42 3.20 11.17 -0.45
N LEU A 43 4.20 11.93 -0.04
CA LEU A 43 4.01 13.33 0.32
C LEU A 43 4.17 14.17 -0.95
N VAL A 44 3.14 14.93 -1.30
CA VAL A 44 3.10 15.76 -2.51
C VAL A 44 3.00 17.22 -2.08
N VAL A 45 3.92 18.06 -2.56
CA VAL A 45 3.97 19.49 -2.23
C VAL A 45 3.30 20.29 -3.35
N HIS A 46 2.31 21.10 -2.99
CA HIS A 46 1.58 21.96 -3.93
C HIS A 46 2.19 23.36 -4.03
N THR A 47 2.63 23.93 -2.92
CA THR A 47 3.31 25.24 -2.87
C THR A 47 4.47 25.21 -1.89
N GLY A 48 5.46 26.08 -2.11
CA GLY A 48 6.63 26.20 -1.24
C GLY A 48 7.52 24.97 -1.28
N SER A 49 8.09 24.62 -0.13
CA SER A 49 8.94 23.44 0.02
C SER A 49 8.82 22.84 1.42
N VAL A 50 8.86 21.51 1.50
CA VAL A 50 8.84 20.76 2.76
C VAL A 50 10.15 19.98 2.88
N GLY A 51 10.82 20.09 4.02
CA GLY A 51 11.92 19.20 4.37
C GLY A 51 11.37 17.84 4.79
N PHE A 52 12.04 16.76 4.39
CA PHE A 52 11.66 15.40 4.74
C PHE A 52 12.91 14.62 5.14
N VAL A 53 12.84 13.91 6.26
CA VAL A 53 13.97 13.16 6.81
C VAL A 53 13.55 11.73 7.08
N PHE A 54 14.34 10.77 6.62
CA PHE A 54 14.24 9.38 7.10
C PHE A 54 15.14 9.20 8.32
N GLU A 55 14.63 8.57 9.37
CA GLU A 55 15.37 8.44 10.65
C GLU A 55 16.60 7.52 10.55
N ASP A 56 16.65 6.65 9.54
CA ASP A 56 17.82 5.82 9.24
C ASP A 56 18.89 6.56 8.42
N MET A 57 18.61 7.81 8.01
CA MET A 57 19.52 8.71 7.31
C MET A 57 19.32 10.16 7.82
N PRO A 58 19.56 10.43 9.12
CA PRO A 58 19.18 11.69 9.75
C PRO A 58 19.95 12.92 9.22
N ASP A 59 21.13 12.71 8.65
CA ASP A 59 21.94 13.78 8.04
C ASP A 59 21.48 14.15 6.61
N ASP A 60 20.59 13.34 6.01
CA ASP A 60 20.09 13.53 4.64
C ASP A 60 18.67 14.14 4.67
N THR A 61 18.59 15.47 4.77
CA THR A 61 17.32 16.17 4.60
C THR A 61 16.98 16.31 3.12
N ILE A 62 15.86 15.73 2.72
CA ILE A 62 15.30 15.81 1.36
C ILE A 62 14.42 17.06 1.28
N LEU A 63 14.78 18.03 0.45
CA LEU A 63 13.93 19.19 0.19
C LEU A 63 12.97 18.86 -0.95
N VAL A 64 11.67 18.82 -0.65
CA VAL A 64 10.61 18.53 -1.62
C VAL A 64 9.94 19.84 -2.02
N GLY A 65 10.11 20.25 -3.28
CA GLY A 65 9.58 21.51 -3.82
C GLY A 65 8.17 21.40 -4.38
N ALA A 66 7.55 22.54 -4.67
CA ALA A 66 6.24 22.60 -5.32
C ALA A 66 6.22 21.82 -6.65
N GLY A 67 5.24 20.91 -6.79
CA GLY A 67 5.11 20.01 -7.93
C GLY A 67 5.86 18.67 -7.76
N ASP A 68 6.75 18.57 -6.76
CA ASP A 68 7.50 17.36 -6.46
C ASP A 68 6.84 16.54 -5.33
N HIS A 69 7.40 15.35 -5.12
CA HIS A 69 6.96 14.43 -4.09
C HIS A 69 8.11 13.58 -3.54
N VAL A 70 7.88 12.98 -2.37
CA VAL A 70 8.72 11.93 -1.80
C VAL A 70 7.89 10.70 -1.45
N VAL A 71 8.41 9.52 -1.78
CA VAL A 71 7.78 8.23 -1.49
C VAL A 71 8.26 7.70 -0.14
N ILE A 72 7.32 7.19 0.63
CA ILE A 72 7.47 6.74 2.01
C ILE A 72 7.20 5.23 2.07
N PRO A 73 8.23 4.39 2.26
CA PRO A 73 8.06 2.95 2.39
C PRO A 73 7.29 2.56 3.67
N PRO A 74 6.65 1.38 3.69
CA PRO A 74 6.05 0.83 4.89
C PRO A 74 7.04 0.74 6.05
N GLN A 75 6.59 1.07 7.27
CA GLN A 75 7.36 0.94 8.52
C GLN A 75 8.70 1.69 8.57
N ARG A 76 9.01 2.52 7.56
CA ARG A 76 10.22 3.35 7.60
C ARG A 76 9.91 4.64 8.37
N HIS A 77 10.65 4.85 9.45
CA HIS A 77 10.46 6.03 10.27
C HIS A 77 10.95 7.29 9.56
N HIS A 78 10.16 8.35 9.66
CA HIS A 78 10.41 9.63 9.02
C HIS A 78 9.71 10.76 9.76
N HIS A 79 10.06 11.99 9.41
CA HIS A 79 9.34 13.19 9.82
C HIS A 79 9.43 14.28 8.75
N VAL A 80 8.57 15.29 8.86
CA VAL A 80 8.62 16.50 8.04
C VAL A 80 9.22 17.65 8.83
N VAL A 81 9.96 18.51 8.14
CA VAL A 81 10.53 19.76 8.63
C VAL A 81 9.84 20.89 7.89
N LEU A 82 9.08 21.72 8.63
CA LEU A 82 8.41 22.89 8.07
C LEU A 82 9.21 24.13 8.42
N GLY A 83 9.60 24.89 7.40
CA GLY A 83 10.29 26.18 7.52
C GLY A 83 9.43 27.27 6.90
N GLU A 84 9.73 27.59 5.64
CA GLU A 84 8.95 28.54 4.84
C GLU A 84 7.51 28.06 4.57
N PRO A 85 6.58 28.97 4.23
CA PRO A 85 5.20 28.62 3.91
C PRO A 85 5.12 27.57 2.79
N ALA A 86 4.43 26.47 3.07
CA ALA A 86 4.20 25.40 2.12
C ALA A 86 2.80 24.82 2.26
N THR A 87 2.29 24.21 1.20
CA THR A 87 1.07 23.40 1.26
C THR A 87 1.34 22.02 0.69
N PHE A 88 0.83 20.98 1.34
CA PHE A 88 1.09 19.60 0.95
C PHE A 88 -0.05 18.66 1.36
N VAL A 89 -0.07 17.49 0.75
CA VAL A 89 -0.92 16.35 1.11
C VAL A 89 -0.08 15.10 1.32
N VAL A 90 -0.64 14.13 2.04
CA VAL A 90 -0.11 12.77 2.07
C VAL A 90 -1.13 11.83 1.43
N GLU A 91 -0.69 11.13 0.40
CA GLU A 91 -1.42 10.07 -0.27
C GLU A 91 -0.98 8.72 0.30
N PHE A 92 -1.94 7.82 0.49
CA PHE A 92 -1.72 6.48 1.03
C PHE A 92 -2.14 5.43 0.02
N TYR A 93 -1.20 4.57 -0.33
CA TYR A 93 -1.32 3.53 -1.34
C TYR A 93 -1.28 2.14 -0.69
N LYS A 94 -2.07 1.22 -1.23
CA LYS A 94 -2.09 -0.19 -0.84
C LYS A 94 -2.15 -1.06 -2.08
N ALA A 95 -1.75 -2.33 -1.96
CA ALA A 95 -2.13 -3.30 -2.98
C ALA A 95 -3.67 -3.31 -3.11
N PRO A 96 -4.22 -3.52 -4.31
CA PRO A 96 -5.66 -3.74 -4.46
C PRO A 96 -6.09 -4.81 -3.47
N ALA A 97 -7.27 -4.62 -2.88
CA ALA A 97 -7.86 -5.67 -2.07
C ALA A 97 -8.13 -6.85 -3.00
N GLY A 98 -7.18 -7.78 -3.09
CA GLY A 98 -7.43 -9.07 -3.68
C GLY A 98 -8.53 -9.70 -2.85
N ASP A 99 -9.64 -10.06 -3.49
CA ASP A 99 -10.52 -11.07 -2.94
C ASP A 99 -9.62 -12.20 -2.48
N VAL A 100 -9.53 -12.40 -1.17
CA VAL A 100 -8.81 -13.53 -0.61
C VAL A 100 -9.58 -14.76 -1.05
N VAL A 101 -9.28 -15.27 -2.25
CA VAL A 101 -9.63 -16.64 -2.60
C VAL A 101 -8.85 -17.48 -1.61
N ASP A 102 -9.56 -17.87 -0.55
CA ASP A 102 -9.09 -18.74 0.50
C ASP A 102 -8.58 -20.04 -0.14
N ALA A 103 -7.26 -20.09 -0.39
CA ALA A 103 -6.59 -21.27 -0.90
C ALA A 103 -6.45 -22.37 0.18
N SER A 104 -7.12 -22.24 1.34
CA SER A 104 -7.19 -23.26 2.38
C SER A 104 -8.54 -23.98 2.43
N ARG A 105 -9.45 -23.75 1.47
CA ARG A 105 -10.57 -24.67 1.27
C ARG A 105 -10.10 -25.87 0.45
N PRO A 106 -10.05 -27.10 1.00
CA PRO A 106 -9.91 -28.28 0.16
C PRO A 106 -11.12 -28.30 -0.77
N THR A 107 -10.86 -28.12 -2.06
CA THR A 107 -11.86 -28.35 -3.10
C THR A 107 -12.06 -29.86 -3.13
N THR A 108 -13.07 -30.37 -2.41
CA THR A 108 -13.52 -31.75 -2.54
C THR A 108 -14.09 -31.92 -3.95
N THR A 109 -13.21 -32.23 -4.89
CA THR A 109 -13.58 -32.87 -6.16
C THR A 109 -13.28 -34.34 -5.96
N LEU A 110 -14.29 -35.13 -5.58
CA LEU A 110 -14.22 -36.58 -5.70
C LEU A 110 -15.17 -37.00 -6.82
N SER A 111 -14.50 -37.32 -7.93
CA SER A 111 -15.04 -37.82 -9.18
C SER A 111 -15.96 -39.02 -9.01
N THR A 112 -17.03 -38.99 -9.79
CA THR A 112 -17.72 -40.16 -10.31
C THR A 112 -16.71 -41.21 -10.81
N GLY A 113 -16.76 -42.41 -10.23
CA GLY A 113 -15.92 -43.55 -10.58
C GLY A 113 -16.60 -44.87 -10.22
N LEU A 114 -17.56 -45.25 -11.07
CA LEU A 114 -18.14 -46.59 -11.24
C LEU A 114 -17.04 -47.68 -11.30
N LEU A 115 -17.21 -48.83 -10.63
CA LEU A 115 -16.81 -50.18 -11.10
C LEU A 115 -17.29 -51.28 -10.11
N GLY A 116 -17.91 -52.36 -10.64
CA GLY A 116 -18.22 -53.62 -9.93
C GLY A 116 -19.68 -54.06 -10.09
N SER A 117 -20.14 -54.60 -11.23
CA SER A 117 -19.96 -55.95 -11.80
C SER A 117 -21.08 -56.95 -11.47
N SER A 118 -21.76 -57.36 -12.54
CA SER A 118 -22.31 -58.69 -12.86
C SER A 118 -23.64 -59.17 -12.23
N GLY A 119 -24.63 -59.35 -13.10
CA GLY A 119 -25.86 -60.13 -12.88
C GLY A 119 -26.72 -60.23 -14.15
N SER A 120 -26.47 -61.29 -14.93
CA SER A 120 -27.19 -61.91 -16.06
C SER A 120 -28.54 -61.35 -16.61
N VAL A 121 -28.55 -61.07 -17.93
CA VAL A 121 -29.29 -61.80 -19.01
C VAL A 121 -30.64 -62.45 -18.60
N ASP A 122 -31.81 -62.12 -19.16
CA ASP A 122 -32.28 -62.26 -20.57
C ASP A 122 -33.52 -61.37 -20.89
N PRO A 123 -33.93 -61.22 -22.16
CA PRO A 123 -34.97 -60.28 -22.62
C PRO A 123 -36.43 -60.84 -22.69
N ASP A 124 -37.37 -59.88 -22.65
CA ASP A 124 -38.80 -59.78 -23.10
C ASP A 124 -39.30 -60.80 -24.17
N PRO A 125 -40.62 -61.06 -24.46
CA PRO A 125 -41.88 -60.33 -24.16
C PRO A 125 -43.11 -61.17 -23.71
N ALA A 126 -44.13 -60.50 -23.16
CA ALA A 126 -45.55 -60.51 -23.60
C ALA A 126 -46.48 -59.81 -22.60
#